data_AF-A0A8J5HBK2-F1
#
_entry.id   AF-A0A8J5HBK2-F1
#
_cell.length_a   1.000
_cell.length_b   1.000
_cell.length_c   1.000
_cell.angle_alpha   90.00
_cell.angle_beta   90.00
_cell.angle_gamma   90.00
#
_symmetry.space_group_name_H-M   'P 1'
#
loop_
_entity.id
_entity.type
_entity.pdbx_description
1 polymer ?
#
loop_
_entity_poly.entity_id
_entity_poly.type
_entity_poly.pdbx_seq_one_letter_code
_entity_poly.pdbx_strand_id
1 'polypeptide(L)'
;MQKRANRDGGYGWRKKATDGKDRLRKRNEQRLGGKGLSLEAFANAKSRSSSVYNPALIKKQREFYRNAKLVNKYKKEVKQENISSQHLPTTLDDEEDQTENQQMQSKTKKKTFRSLKEEYEKKHAEDEKARIEREVIIQAKNEERAKNEAKRKAQREKMFKKTRFGQPVMKYRIEHILEGLLESSKKQA
;
A
#
# COMPACT_ATOMS: atom_id res chain seq x y z
N MET A 1 -50.29 55.61 9.56
CA MET A 1 -49.62 55.52 8.24
C MET A 1 -48.15 55.23 8.43
N GLN A 2 -47.64 54.09 7.99
CA GLN A 2 -46.27 53.98 7.46
C GLN A 2 -46.22 52.74 6.55
N LYS A 3 -45.58 52.85 5.38
CA LYS A 3 -45.41 51.77 4.39
C LYS A 3 -43.91 51.48 4.23
N ARG A 4 -43.61 50.35 3.56
CA ARG A 4 -42.31 49.93 2.97
C ARG A 4 -41.40 49.15 3.95
N ALA A 5 -40.61 48.16 3.53
CA ALA A 5 -40.35 47.67 2.17
C ALA A 5 -40.19 46.14 2.13
N ASN A 6 -40.53 45.51 0.99
CA ASN A 6 -40.01 44.19 0.63
C ASN A 6 -38.50 44.29 0.36
N ARG A 7 -37.76 43.21 0.65
CA ARG A 7 -36.53 42.86 -0.06
C ARG A 7 -36.53 41.38 -0.41
N ASP A 8 -36.44 41.13 -1.70
CA ASP A 8 -36.29 39.81 -2.31
C ASP A 8 -34.91 39.21 -2.02
N GLY A 9 -34.81 37.88 -2.21
CA GLY A 9 -33.52 37.23 -2.47
C GLY A 9 -33.27 35.97 -1.64
N GLY A 10 -33.48 34.79 -2.25
CA GLY A 10 -33.00 33.54 -1.65
C GLY A 10 -33.75 32.26 -2.00
N TYR A 11 -34.10 32.03 -3.27
CA TYR A 11 -34.54 30.69 -3.70
C TYR A 11 -33.38 29.69 -3.60
N GLY A 12 -33.19 29.14 -2.40
CA GLY A 12 -32.24 28.08 -2.13
C GLY A 12 -32.68 26.79 -2.79
N TRP A 13 -32.29 26.58 -4.05
CA TRP A 13 -32.56 25.37 -4.82
C TRP A 13 -32.03 24.12 -4.09
N ARG A 14 -32.88 23.51 -3.27
CA ARG A 14 -32.66 22.18 -2.70
C ARG A 14 -32.70 21.18 -3.85
N LYS A 15 -31.56 21.01 -4.53
CA LYS A 15 -31.33 19.87 -5.44
C LYS A 15 -31.72 18.61 -4.66
N LYS A 16 -32.81 17.97 -5.06
CA LYS A 16 -33.13 16.59 -4.68
C LYS A 16 -32.08 15.70 -5.36
N ALA A 17 -30.90 15.67 -4.74
CA ALA A 17 -29.82 14.78 -5.16
C ALA A 17 -30.30 13.33 -5.04
N THR A 18 -29.70 12.49 -5.87
CA THR A 18 -29.92 11.05 -6.03
C THR A 18 -29.52 10.24 -4.80
N ASP A 19 -30.20 10.49 -3.68
CA ASP A 19 -29.79 10.08 -2.33
C ASP A 19 -29.60 8.56 -2.20
N GLY A 20 -30.39 7.76 -2.92
CA GLY A 20 -30.19 6.30 -3.00
C GLY A 20 -28.88 5.88 -3.68
N LYS A 21 -28.52 6.48 -4.84
CA LYS A 21 -27.31 6.09 -5.60
C LYS A 21 -26.03 6.53 -4.89
N ASP A 22 -26.01 7.72 -4.29
CA ASP A 22 -24.84 8.21 -3.56
C ASP A 22 -24.61 7.44 -2.25
N ARG A 23 -25.69 7.02 -1.56
CA ARG A 23 -25.60 6.11 -0.41
C ARG A 23 -25.14 4.70 -0.80
N LEU A 24 -25.49 4.18 -1.98
CA LEU A 24 -24.94 2.91 -2.49
C LEU A 24 -23.45 3.05 -2.85
N ARG A 25 -23.05 4.13 -3.55
CA ARG A 25 -21.64 4.38 -3.89
C ARG A 25 -20.76 4.46 -2.64
N LYS A 26 -21.14 5.28 -1.65
CA LYS A 26 -20.41 5.39 -0.37
C LYS A 26 -20.32 4.06 0.39
N ARG A 27 -21.38 3.23 0.38
CA ARG A 27 -21.34 1.88 0.98
C ARG A 27 -20.41 0.94 0.22
N ASN A 28 -20.40 0.96 -1.10
CA ASN A 28 -19.50 0.12 -1.91
C ASN A 28 -18.04 0.57 -1.79
N GLU A 29 -17.75 1.88 -1.74
CA GLU A 29 -16.43 2.42 -1.42
C GLU A 29 -15.95 1.90 -0.06
N GLN A 30 -16.78 1.95 0.98
CA GLN A 30 -16.45 1.41 2.31
C GLN A 30 -16.22 -0.12 2.30
N ARG A 31 -17.00 -0.88 1.53
CA ARG A 31 -16.84 -2.34 1.39
C ARG A 31 -15.55 -2.75 0.66
N LEU A 32 -15.03 -1.89 -0.22
CA LEU A 32 -13.78 -2.11 -0.97
C LEU A 32 -12.54 -1.55 -0.25
N GLY A 33 -12.64 -1.21 1.05
CA GLY A 33 -11.52 -0.70 1.85
C GLY A 33 -11.42 0.82 1.95
N GLY A 34 -12.37 1.56 1.37
CA GLY A 34 -12.46 3.02 1.45
C GLY A 34 -11.39 3.75 0.63
N LYS A 35 -11.13 5.00 1.02
CA LYS A 35 -10.08 5.82 0.43
C LYS A 35 -8.72 5.22 0.85
N GLY A 36 -8.00 4.66 -0.11
CA GLY A 36 -6.74 3.94 0.13
C GLY A 36 -5.67 4.78 0.83
N LEU A 37 -4.62 4.11 1.32
CA LEU A 37 -3.47 4.73 2.00
C LEU A 37 -3.00 5.99 1.25
N SER A 38 -2.82 7.09 1.97
CA SER A 38 -2.38 8.35 1.36
C SER A 38 -1.01 8.19 0.71
N LEU A 39 -0.73 9.01 -0.31
CA LEU A 39 0.59 9.04 -0.95
C LEU A 39 1.71 9.32 0.07
N GLU A 40 1.42 10.16 1.06
CA GLU A 40 2.26 10.41 2.23
C GLU A 40 2.51 9.14 3.08
N ALA A 41 1.48 8.30 3.32
CA ALA A 41 1.65 7.05 4.04
C ALA A 41 2.53 6.05 3.26
N PHE A 42 2.41 5.99 1.92
CA PHE A 42 3.29 5.18 1.07
C PHE A 42 4.74 5.69 1.06
N ALA A 43 4.96 7.01 0.99
CA ALA A 43 6.29 7.60 1.07
C ALA A 43 6.94 7.33 2.45
N ASN A 44 6.18 7.55 3.52
CA ASN A 44 6.64 7.36 4.90
C ASN A 44 6.82 5.89 5.32
N ALA A 45 6.28 4.93 4.56
CA ALA A 45 6.48 3.50 4.82
C ALA A 45 7.94 3.05 4.65
N LYS A 46 8.74 3.74 3.81
CA LYS A 46 10.15 3.39 3.56
C LYS A 46 11.14 4.19 4.42
N SER A 47 10.82 5.44 4.74
CA SER A 47 11.71 6.35 5.49
C SER A 47 11.84 6.03 6.98
N ARG A 48 10.86 5.33 7.59
CA ARG A 48 10.89 4.94 9.01
C ARG A 48 11.81 3.75 9.35
N SER A 49 12.51 3.20 8.36
CA SER A 49 13.26 1.95 8.46
C SER A 49 14.51 1.98 9.35
N SER A 50 15.02 3.16 9.73
CA SER A 50 16.27 3.31 10.49
C SER A 50 16.12 3.56 12.00
N SER A 51 14.90 3.74 12.55
CA SER A 51 14.73 4.25 13.92
C SER A 51 13.63 3.60 14.79
N VAL A 52 12.59 2.98 14.20
CA VAL A 52 11.28 2.92 14.89
C VAL A 52 10.77 1.49 15.18
N TYR A 53 11.52 0.69 15.95
CA TYR A 53 10.95 -0.46 16.68
C TYR A 53 11.04 -0.25 18.19
N ASN A 54 10.03 0.44 18.75
CA ASN A 54 9.86 0.55 20.19
C ASN A 54 8.73 -0.40 20.65
N PRO A 55 9.05 -1.53 21.30
CA PRO A 55 8.05 -2.53 21.69
C PRO A 55 7.03 -2.00 22.71
N ALA A 56 7.42 -1.03 23.56
CA ALA A 56 6.51 -0.44 24.55
C ALA A 56 5.41 0.42 23.90
N LEU A 57 5.74 1.18 22.85
CA LEU A 57 4.74 1.94 22.08
C LEU A 57 3.79 1.01 21.32
N ILE A 58 4.31 -0.05 20.70
CA ILE A 58 3.51 -1.07 20.00
C ILE A 58 2.56 -1.77 20.99
N LYS A 59 3.04 -2.11 22.20
CA LYS A 59 2.22 -2.71 23.26
C LYS A 59 1.07 -1.79 23.69
N LYS A 60 1.38 -0.52 24.02
CA LYS A 60 0.36 0.50 24.38
C LYS A 60 -0.70 0.68 23.29
N GLN A 61 -0.30 0.73 22.01
CA GLN A 61 -1.24 0.89 20.88
C GLN A 61 -2.15 -0.35 20.71
N ARG A 62 -1.61 -1.57 20.89
CA ARG A 62 -2.39 -2.82 20.88
C ARG A 62 -3.40 -2.87 22.02
N GLU A 63 -2.99 -2.50 23.23
CA GLU A 63 -3.85 -2.46 24.43
C GLU A 63 -4.97 -1.43 24.27
N PHE A 64 -4.66 -0.20 23.84
CA PHE A 64 -5.65 0.83 23.54
C PHE A 64 -6.71 0.34 22.54
N TYR A 65 -6.30 -0.33 21.46
CA TYR A 65 -7.21 -0.87 20.46
C TYR A 65 -8.06 -2.04 20.98
N ARG A 66 -7.51 -2.90 21.85
CA ARG A 66 -8.28 -3.96 22.54
C ARG A 66 -9.32 -3.36 23.48
N ASN A 67 -8.95 -2.36 24.28
CA ASN A 67 -9.85 -1.69 25.21
C ASN A 67 -10.97 -0.94 24.48
N ALA A 68 -10.65 -0.23 23.40
CA ALA A 68 -11.64 0.42 22.54
C ALA A 68 -12.65 -0.58 21.92
N LYS A 69 -12.19 -1.79 21.55
CA LYS A 69 -13.09 -2.88 21.11
C LYS A 69 -14.02 -3.36 22.21
N LEU A 70 -13.51 -3.56 23.43
CA LEU A 70 -14.33 -4.00 24.57
C LEU A 70 -15.38 -2.94 24.95
N VAL A 71 -14.98 -1.67 25.05
CA VAL A 71 -15.92 -0.56 25.31
C VAL A 71 -16.99 -0.45 24.22
N ASN A 72 -16.62 -0.62 22.95
CA ASN A 72 -17.58 -0.60 21.84
C ASN A 72 -18.49 -1.85 21.80
N LYS A 73 -18.03 -2.99 22.31
CA LYS A 73 -18.86 -4.19 22.49
C LYS A 73 -19.90 -3.95 23.58
N TYR A 74 -19.47 -3.54 24.78
CA TYR A 74 -20.35 -3.21 25.90
C TYR A 74 -21.39 -2.13 25.53
N LYS A 75 -20.98 -1.05 24.86
CA LYS A 75 -21.89 0.00 24.36
C LYS A 75 -22.91 -0.48 23.32
N LYS A 76 -22.70 -1.64 22.67
CA LYS A 76 -23.70 -2.27 21.80
C LYS A 76 -24.65 -3.15 22.61
N GLU A 77 -24.13 -3.94 23.54
CA GLU A 77 -24.92 -4.81 24.42
C GLU A 77 -25.91 -3.99 25.25
N VAL A 78 -25.44 -2.92 25.93
CA VAL A 78 -26.32 -1.98 26.64
C VAL A 78 -27.38 -1.36 25.73
N LYS A 79 -27.06 -1.05 24.46
CA LYS A 79 -28.05 -0.54 23.50
C LYS A 79 -29.07 -1.61 23.11
N GLN A 80 -28.64 -2.86 22.94
CA GLN A 80 -29.52 -3.98 22.63
C GLN A 80 -30.47 -4.28 23.79
N GLU A 81 -29.99 -4.26 25.05
CA GLU A 81 -30.83 -4.42 26.24
C GLU A 81 -31.89 -3.31 26.34
N ASN A 82 -31.50 -2.05 26.13
CA ASN A 82 -32.44 -0.93 26.10
C ASN A 82 -33.47 -1.07 24.96
N ILE A 83 -33.08 -1.56 23.78
CA ILE A 83 -34.01 -1.82 22.66
C ILE A 83 -34.94 -3.01 22.97
N SER A 84 -34.43 -4.11 23.53
CA SER A 84 -35.24 -5.28 23.90
C SER A 84 -36.22 -4.97 25.03
N SER A 85 -35.89 -4.02 25.91
CA SER A 85 -36.82 -3.54 26.94
C SER A 85 -37.99 -2.72 26.39
N GLN A 86 -37.97 -2.34 25.10
CA GLN A 86 -38.94 -1.43 24.47
C GLN A 86 -39.72 -2.02 23.29
N HIS A 87 -39.51 -3.27 22.88
CA HIS A 87 -40.10 -3.79 21.63
C HIS A 87 -40.60 -5.24 21.69
N LEU A 88 -41.92 -5.43 21.84
CA LEU A 88 -42.60 -6.67 21.42
C LEU A 88 -42.60 -6.78 19.88
N PRO A 89 -42.50 -7.98 19.29
CA PRO A 89 -42.49 -8.14 17.84
C PRO A 89 -43.90 -8.15 17.25
N THR A 90 -44.13 -7.30 16.24
CA THR A 90 -45.25 -7.45 15.29
C THR A 90 -44.70 -7.96 13.96
N THR A 91 -45.38 -8.95 13.39
CA THR A 91 -45.06 -9.61 12.11
C THR A 91 -45.37 -8.74 10.89
N LEU A 92 -44.71 -8.99 9.76
CA LEU A 92 -45.34 -9.48 8.50
C LEU A 92 -44.36 -9.47 7.32
N ASP A 93 -44.62 -10.38 6.39
CA ASP A 93 -43.95 -10.62 5.11
C ASP A 93 -44.33 -9.57 4.03
N ASP A 94 -43.62 -9.50 2.90
CA ASP A 94 -44.17 -9.97 1.60
C ASP A 94 -43.29 -9.68 0.35
N GLU A 95 -43.40 -10.67 -0.55
CA GLU A 95 -43.37 -10.68 -2.03
C GLU A 95 -42.15 -10.36 -2.93
N GLU A 96 -42.08 -11.18 -3.99
CA GLU A 96 -41.18 -11.11 -5.15
C GLU A 96 -41.86 -10.37 -6.32
N ASP A 97 -41.10 -9.85 -7.30
CA ASP A 97 -41.67 -9.49 -8.61
C ASP A 97 -40.63 -9.44 -9.76
N GLN A 98 -41.11 -9.34 -11.00
CA GLN A 98 -40.37 -9.64 -12.25
C GLN A 98 -40.16 -8.37 -13.12
N THR A 99 -39.82 -8.34 -14.43
CA THR A 99 -39.68 -9.39 -15.48
C THR A 99 -38.64 -8.98 -16.56
N GLU A 100 -38.27 -9.95 -17.39
CA GLU A 100 -37.89 -9.86 -18.81
C GLU A 100 -37.59 -8.48 -19.46
N ASN A 101 -36.32 -8.19 -19.79
CA ASN A 101 -35.99 -7.18 -20.83
C ASN A 101 -34.55 -7.27 -21.44
N GLN A 102 -34.06 -8.46 -21.84
CA GLN A 102 -32.60 -8.66 -22.09
C GLN A 102 -32.12 -8.80 -23.55
N GLN A 103 -32.97 -8.97 -24.56
CA GLN A 103 -32.49 -9.52 -25.85
C GLN A 103 -31.91 -8.50 -26.87
N MET A 104 -32.20 -7.20 -26.78
CA MET A 104 -31.83 -6.24 -27.86
C MET A 104 -30.42 -5.63 -27.78
N GLN A 105 -29.61 -5.94 -26.76
CA GLN A 105 -28.29 -5.29 -26.55
C GLN A 105 -27.05 -6.10 -27.00
N SER A 106 -27.21 -7.25 -27.64
CA SER A 106 -26.10 -8.21 -27.82
C SER A 106 -25.10 -7.86 -28.93
N LYS A 107 -25.51 -7.14 -29.98
CA LYS A 107 -24.70 -6.93 -31.19
C LYS A 107 -23.67 -5.79 -31.07
N THR A 108 -23.98 -4.69 -30.37
CA THR A 108 -23.06 -3.56 -30.16
C THR A 108 -21.93 -3.88 -29.18
N LYS A 109 -22.20 -4.68 -28.15
CA LYS A 109 -21.23 -5.08 -27.11
C LYS A 109 -19.98 -5.79 -27.69
N LYS A 110 -20.11 -6.52 -28.80
CA LYS A 110 -18.98 -7.27 -29.40
C LYS A 110 -17.84 -6.39 -29.93
N LYS A 111 -18.10 -5.13 -30.32
CA LYS A 111 -17.03 -4.20 -30.76
C LYS A 111 -16.28 -3.57 -29.59
N THR A 112 -16.97 -3.22 -28.50
CA THR A 112 -16.33 -2.57 -27.33
C THR A 112 -15.41 -3.52 -26.57
N PHE A 113 -15.74 -4.82 -26.48
CA PHE A 113 -14.85 -5.82 -25.88
C PHE A 113 -13.54 -6.03 -26.66
N ARG A 114 -13.50 -5.73 -27.98
CA ARG A 114 -12.28 -5.81 -28.79
C ARG A 114 -11.29 -4.69 -28.43
N SER A 115 -11.74 -3.43 -28.40
CA SER A 115 -10.92 -2.28 -27.96
C SER A 115 -10.35 -2.49 -26.55
N LEU A 116 -11.19 -2.94 -25.62
CA LEU A 116 -10.79 -3.17 -24.23
C LEU A 116 -9.70 -4.26 -24.11
N LYS A 117 -9.76 -5.29 -24.96
CA LYS A 117 -8.73 -6.34 -25.02
C LYS A 117 -7.42 -5.81 -25.60
N GLU A 118 -7.48 -5.03 -26.68
CA GLU A 118 -6.29 -4.42 -27.30
C GLU A 118 -5.60 -3.41 -26.36
N GLU A 119 -6.35 -2.65 -25.57
CA GLU A 119 -5.82 -1.75 -24.53
C GLU A 119 -5.15 -2.54 -23.38
N TYR A 120 -5.75 -3.65 -22.96
CA TYR A 120 -5.18 -4.54 -21.94
C TYR A 120 -3.86 -5.18 -22.39
N GLU A 121 -3.81 -5.70 -23.63
CA GLU A 121 -2.62 -6.33 -24.20
C GLU A 121 -1.46 -5.33 -24.36
N LYS A 122 -1.75 -4.09 -24.81
CA LYS A 122 -0.74 -3.01 -24.89
C LYS A 122 -0.16 -2.68 -23.53
N LYS A 123 -1.01 -2.48 -22.51
CA LYS A 123 -0.56 -2.19 -21.15
C LYS A 123 0.29 -3.33 -20.58
N HIS A 124 -0.10 -4.58 -20.80
CA HIS A 124 0.68 -5.75 -20.35
C HIS A 124 2.06 -5.80 -21.01
N ALA A 125 2.16 -5.53 -22.31
CA ALA A 125 3.43 -5.51 -23.03
C ALA A 125 4.36 -4.36 -22.56
N GLU A 126 3.81 -3.22 -22.19
CA GLU A 126 4.57 -2.11 -21.58
C GLU A 126 5.04 -2.44 -20.16
N ASP A 127 4.16 -3.01 -19.32
CA ASP A 127 4.49 -3.45 -17.97
C ASP A 127 5.56 -4.58 -17.96
N GLU A 128 5.56 -5.48 -18.95
CA GLU A 128 6.60 -6.51 -19.10
C GLU A 128 7.95 -5.95 -19.56
N LYS A 129 7.97 -5.03 -20.54
CA LYS A 129 9.21 -4.32 -20.93
C LYS A 129 9.83 -3.60 -19.73
N ALA A 130 9.01 -2.88 -18.97
CA ALA A 130 9.45 -2.18 -17.75
C ALA A 130 9.93 -3.13 -16.64
N ARG A 131 9.52 -4.41 -16.62
CA ARG A 131 10.10 -5.44 -15.73
C ARG A 131 11.47 -5.88 -16.23
N ILE A 132 11.58 -6.24 -17.52
CA ILE A 132 12.82 -6.71 -18.14
C ILE A 132 13.93 -5.66 -17.98
N GLU A 133 13.65 -4.38 -18.27
CA GLU A 133 14.61 -3.29 -18.09
C GLU A 133 15.12 -3.17 -16.64
N ARG A 134 14.22 -3.31 -15.65
CA ARG A 134 14.59 -3.28 -14.23
C ARG A 134 15.40 -4.51 -13.83
N GLU A 135 15.05 -5.69 -14.36
CA GLU A 135 15.77 -6.93 -14.10
C GLU A 135 17.20 -6.88 -14.66
N VAL A 136 17.40 -6.34 -15.86
CA VAL A 136 18.75 -6.10 -16.43
C VAL A 136 19.59 -5.18 -15.54
N ILE A 137 19.02 -4.06 -15.06
CA ILE A 137 19.72 -3.14 -14.14
C ILE A 137 20.07 -3.83 -12.81
N ILE A 138 19.17 -4.67 -12.28
CA ILE A 138 19.39 -5.43 -11.04
C ILE A 138 20.46 -6.50 -11.24
N GLN A 139 20.46 -7.22 -12.36
CA GLN A 139 21.48 -8.21 -12.70
C GLN A 139 22.87 -7.58 -12.80
N ALA A 140 23.03 -6.50 -13.58
CA ALA A 140 24.30 -5.78 -13.71
C ALA A 140 24.86 -5.33 -12.34
N LYS A 141 23.99 -4.77 -11.48
CA LYS A 141 24.34 -4.36 -10.11
C LYS A 141 24.71 -5.53 -9.20
N ASN A 142 24.05 -6.68 -9.36
CA ASN A 142 24.35 -7.88 -8.58
C ASN A 142 25.67 -8.51 -9.04
N GLU A 143 25.97 -8.52 -10.34
CA GLU A 143 27.26 -8.95 -10.86
C GLU A 143 28.42 -8.08 -10.36
N GLU A 144 28.26 -6.76 -10.36
CA GLU A 144 29.27 -5.83 -9.83
C GLU A 144 29.56 -6.13 -8.35
N ARG A 145 28.50 -6.31 -7.55
CA ARG A 145 28.59 -6.72 -6.14
C ARG A 145 29.29 -8.07 -5.98
N ALA A 146 28.93 -9.07 -6.79
CA ALA A 146 29.54 -10.39 -6.74
C ALA A 146 31.04 -10.35 -7.11
N LYS A 147 31.42 -9.57 -8.12
CA LYS A 147 32.83 -9.34 -8.51
C LYS A 147 33.62 -8.69 -7.37
N ASN A 148 33.05 -7.68 -6.71
CA ASN A 148 33.69 -7.01 -5.57
C ASN A 148 33.75 -7.90 -4.31
N GLU A 149 32.73 -8.70 -4.05
CA GLU A 149 32.72 -9.69 -2.96
C GLU A 149 33.73 -10.83 -3.21
N ALA A 150 33.85 -11.32 -4.45
CA ALA A 150 34.85 -12.32 -4.82
C ALA A 150 36.29 -11.80 -4.57
N LYS A 151 36.59 -10.56 -4.98
CA LYS A 151 37.87 -9.89 -4.67
C LYS A 151 38.12 -9.83 -3.16
N ARG A 152 37.14 -9.35 -2.38
CA ARG A 152 37.21 -9.27 -0.92
C ARG A 152 37.44 -10.64 -0.27
N LYS A 153 36.75 -11.68 -0.75
CA LYS A 153 36.89 -13.05 -0.25
C LYS A 153 38.29 -13.61 -0.54
N ALA A 154 38.80 -13.42 -1.75
CA ALA A 154 40.14 -13.87 -2.14
C ALA A 154 41.26 -13.14 -1.36
N GLN A 155 41.15 -11.81 -1.17
CA GLN A 155 42.06 -11.05 -0.29
C GLN A 155 42.00 -11.55 1.15
N ARG A 156 40.79 -11.80 1.68
CA ARG A 156 40.58 -12.31 3.04
C ARG A 156 41.15 -13.72 3.24
N GLU A 157 41.03 -14.58 2.23
CA GLU A 157 41.60 -15.92 2.24
C GLU A 157 43.14 -15.87 2.27
N LYS A 158 43.77 -15.05 1.43
CA LYS A 158 45.22 -14.77 1.50
C LYS A 158 45.64 -14.30 2.89
N MET A 159 44.88 -13.40 3.50
CA MET A 159 45.14 -12.83 4.84
C MET A 159 45.06 -13.83 5.99
N PHE A 160 44.21 -14.86 5.87
CA PHE A 160 44.08 -15.91 6.87
C PHE A 160 45.07 -17.07 6.72
N LYS A 161 45.90 -17.08 5.67
CA LYS A 161 46.99 -18.06 5.53
C LYS A 161 47.98 -17.93 6.69
N LYS A 162 48.31 -19.07 7.29
CA LYS A 162 49.24 -19.20 8.42
C LYS A 162 50.48 -19.98 8.00
N THR A 163 51.59 -19.68 8.66
CA THR A 163 52.82 -20.46 8.63
C THR A 163 52.66 -21.75 9.45
N ARG A 164 53.64 -22.65 9.39
CA ARG A 164 53.71 -23.88 10.20
C ARG A 164 53.54 -23.63 11.71
N PHE A 165 53.94 -22.46 12.21
CA PHE A 165 53.83 -22.08 13.63
C PHE A 165 52.55 -21.29 13.95
N GLY A 166 51.54 -21.30 13.07
CA GLY A 166 50.25 -20.62 13.28
C GLY A 166 50.28 -19.10 13.11
N GLN A 167 51.47 -18.48 12.99
CA GLN A 167 51.61 -17.06 12.68
C GLN A 167 51.08 -16.74 11.27
N PRO A 168 50.43 -15.58 11.06
CA PRO A 168 49.95 -15.17 9.74
C PRO A 168 51.10 -14.96 8.74
N VAL A 169 50.89 -15.34 7.48
CA VAL A 169 51.92 -15.21 6.42
C VAL A 169 52.12 -13.74 6.07
N MET A 170 53.27 -13.18 6.46
CA MET A 170 53.56 -11.75 6.31
C MET A 170 53.58 -11.24 4.86
N LYS A 171 53.94 -12.09 3.89
CA LYS A 171 53.91 -11.75 2.45
C LYS A 171 52.57 -11.10 2.04
N TYR A 172 51.46 -11.78 2.29
CA TYR A 172 50.13 -11.30 1.90
C TYR A 172 49.66 -10.07 2.70
N ARG A 173 50.17 -9.89 3.91
CA ARG A 173 49.90 -8.69 4.73
C ARG A 173 50.60 -7.46 4.17
N ILE A 174 51.88 -7.60 3.83
CA ILE A 174 52.68 -6.53 3.24
C ILE A 174 52.10 -6.15 1.86
N GLU A 175 51.78 -7.13 1.01
CA GLU A 175 51.12 -6.91 -0.29
C GLU A 175 49.89 -5.99 -0.16
N HIS A 176 48.98 -6.28 0.78
CA HIS A 176 47.76 -5.49 0.97
C HIS A 176 48.00 -4.09 1.57
N ILE A 177 48.97 -3.92 2.46
CA ILE A 177 49.34 -2.59 2.99
C ILE A 177 49.86 -1.73 1.83
N LEU A 178 50.70 -2.29 0.95
CA LEU A 178 51.20 -1.62 -0.24
C LEU A 178 50.08 -1.34 -1.26
N GLU A 179 49.18 -2.28 -1.52
CA GLU A 179 47.97 -2.05 -2.34
C GLU A 179 47.15 -0.87 -1.80
N GLY A 180 46.89 -0.84 -0.48
CA GLY A 180 46.14 0.23 0.17
C GLY A 180 46.80 1.60 0.07
N LEU A 181 48.12 1.68 0.25
CA LEU A 181 48.89 2.92 0.11
C LEU A 181 48.89 3.44 -1.35
N LEU A 182 49.07 2.54 -2.31
CA LEU A 182 49.00 2.87 -3.75
C LEU A 182 47.59 3.32 -4.15
N GLU A 183 46.54 2.69 -3.62
CA GLU A 183 45.16 3.13 -3.83
C GLU A 183 44.85 4.48 -3.18
N SER A 184 45.36 4.76 -1.97
CA SER A 184 45.16 6.08 -1.34
C SER A 184 45.87 7.19 -2.11
N SER A 185 47.09 6.93 -2.59
CA SER A 185 47.84 7.87 -3.44
C SER A 185 47.11 8.17 -4.75
N LYS A 186 46.60 7.14 -5.44
CA LYS A 186 45.82 7.29 -6.69
C LYS A 186 44.45 7.96 -6.54
N LYS A 187 43.95 8.13 -5.32
CA LYS A 187 42.68 8.83 -5.03
C LYS A 187 42.89 10.28 -4.60
N GLN A 188 44.14 10.71 -4.42
CA GLN A 188 44.53 12.08 -4.05
C GLN A 188 45.10 12.88 -5.24
N ALA A 189 45.28 12.23 -6.39
CA ALA A 189 45.62 12.82 -7.68
C ALA A 189 44.39 12.77 -8.61
#